data_AF-A0A0S2SCF1-F1
#
_entry.id   AF-A0A0S2SCF1-F1
#
_cell.length_a   1.000
_cell.length_b   1.000
_cell.length_c   1.000
_cell.angle_alpha   90.00
_cell.angle_beta   90.00
_cell.angle_gamma   90.00
#
_symmetry.space_group_name_H-M   'P 1'
#
loop_
_entity.id
_entity.type
_entity.pdbx_description
1 polymer ?
#
loop_
_entity_poly.entity_id
_entity_poly.type
_entity_poly.pdbx_seq_one_letter_code
_entity_poly.pdbx_strand_id
1 'polypeptide(L)' 'MQGVGALINQDVLLLAGEDDQYVPISRLAQIQQELINAASITTKVFTKETGGEQHCQAGHRELAFNEMKKFL' A
#
# COMPACT_ATOMS: atom_id res chain seq x y z
N MET A 1 21.35 -1.96 -7.16
CA MET A 1 21.16 -3.05 -6.18
C MET A 1 19.76 -3.60 -6.39
N GLN A 2 19.61 -4.92 -6.41
CA GLN A 2 18.30 -5.57 -6.49
C GLN A 2 17.65 -5.51 -5.10
N GLY A 3 16.39 -5.09 -5.02
CA GLY A 3 15.62 -5.08 -3.77
C GLY A 3 15.29 -6.50 -3.28
N VAL A 4 14.70 -6.60 -2.09
CA VAL A 4 14.32 -7.89 -1.47
C VAL A 4 12.93 -8.39 -1.89
N GLY A 5 12.22 -7.68 -2.79
CA GLY A 5 10.84 -8.01 -3.18
C GLY A 5 10.65 -9.45 -3.67
N ALA A 6 11.62 -9.98 -4.42
CA ALA A 6 11.59 -11.36 -4.90
C ALA A 6 11.73 -12.41 -3.78
N LEU A 7 12.10 -12.03 -2.55
CA LEU A 7 12.18 -12.95 -1.41
C LEU A 7 10.87 -13.03 -0.62
N ILE A 8 9.89 -12.16 -0.90
CA ILE A 8 8.60 -12.12 -0.22
C ILE A 8 7.67 -13.15 -0.87
N ASN A 9 7.07 -14.03 -0.06
CA ASN A 9 6.23 -15.14 -0.51
C ASN A 9 4.90 -15.30 0.25
N GLN A 10 4.58 -14.33 1.11
CA GLN A 10 3.36 -14.27 1.90
C GLN A 10 2.24 -13.52 1.16
N ASP A 11 1.05 -13.49 1.75
CA ASP A 11 0.02 -12.53 1.38
C ASP A 11 0.46 -11.11 1.79
N VAL A 12 0.34 -10.15 0.87
CA VAL A 12 0.79 -8.77 1.09
C VAL A 12 -0.37 -7.79 0.95
N LEU A 13 -0.51 -6.90 1.93
CA LEU A 13 -1.39 -5.73 1.85
C LEU A 13 -0.55 -4.47 1.55
N LEU A 14 -0.89 -3.78 0.47
CA LEU A 14 -0.35 -2.47 0.11
C LEU A 14 -1.41 -1.39 0.35
N LEU A 15 -1.06 -0.39 1.16
CA LEU A 15 -1.89 0.78 1.44
C LEU A 15 -1.18 2.02 0.89
N ALA A 16 -1.87 2.84 0.09
CA ALA A 16 -1.30 4.05 -0.51
C ALA A 16 -2.30 5.20 -0.53
N GLY A 17 -1.83 6.42 -0.28
CA GLY A 17 -2.58 7.65 -0.51
C GLY A 17 -2.30 8.19 -1.92
N GLU A 18 -3.34 8.61 -2.66
CA GLU A 18 -3.17 9.14 -4.03
C GLU A 18 -2.38 10.46 -4.07
N ASP A 19 -2.46 11.26 -3.01
CA ASP A 19 -1.81 12.57 -2.85
C ASP A 19 -0.67 12.51 -1.81
N ASP A 20 -0.10 11.32 -1.57
CA ASP A 20 1.05 11.16 -0.69
C ASP A 20 2.27 11.93 -1.25
N GLN A 21 2.64 12.99 -0.53
CA GLN A 21 3.71 13.89 -0.94
C GLN A 21 5.11 13.33 -0.67
N TYR A 22 5.21 12.30 0.17
CA TYR A 22 6.48 11.67 0.57
C TYR A 22 6.77 10.41 -0.26
N VAL A 23 5.75 9.60 -0.52
CA VAL A 23 5.81 8.40 -1.35
C VAL A 23 4.79 8.53 -2.49
N PRO A 24 5.20 9.02 -3.68
CA PRO A 24 4.28 9.22 -4.80
C PRO A 24 3.54 7.94 -5.18
N ILE A 25 2.26 8.06 -5.57
CA ILE A 25 1.41 6.91 -5.93
C ILE A 25 2.00 6.01 -7.05
N SER A 26 2.84 6.56 -7.92
CA SER A 26 3.57 5.77 -8.94
C SER A 26 4.48 4.68 -8.35
N ARG A 27 4.94 4.84 -7.09
CA ARG A 27 5.71 3.83 -6.36
C ARG A 27 4.91 2.57 -6.08
N LEU A 28 3.58 2.65 -5.98
CA LEU A 28 2.72 1.48 -5.77
C LEU A 28 2.88 0.47 -6.89
N ALA A 29 2.83 0.92 -8.15
CA ALA A 29 3.01 0.05 -9.31
C ALA A 29 4.41 -0.60 -9.33
N GLN A 30 5.44 0.16 -8.98
CA GLN A 30 6.81 -0.36 -8.87
C GLN A 30 6.91 -1.46 -7.80
N ILE A 31 6.35 -1.23 -6.60
CA ILE A 31 6.38 -2.21 -5.51
C ILE A 31 5.64 -3.49 -5.92
N GLN A 32 4.47 -3.37 -6.54
CA GLN A 32 3.73 -4.53 -7.05
C GLN A 32 4.56 -5.36 -8.06
N GLN A 33 5.35 -4.70 -8.92
CA GLN A 33 6.24 -5.38 -9.86
C GLN A 33 7.44 -6.06 -9.19
N GLU A 34 7.89 -5.56 -8.04
CA GLU A 34 9.00 -6.17 -7.29
C GLU A 34 8.55 -7.39 -6.47
N LEU A 35 7.27 -7.48 -6.10
CA LEU A 35 6.65 -8.58 -5.32
C LEU A 35 6.29 -9.81 -6.18
N ILE A 36 7.18 -10.22 -7.08
CA ILE A 36 6.93 -11.27 -8.09
C ILE A 36 6.57 -12.65 -7.51
N ASN A 37 6.95 -12.91 -6.26
CA ASN A 37 6.77 -14.20 -5.60
C ASN A 37 5.73 -14.15 -4.46
N ALA A 38 5.08 -13.01 -4.22
CA ALA A 38 4.05 -12.89 -3.19
C ALA A 38 2.89 -13.85 -3.48
N ALA A 39 2.35 -14.51 -2.44
CA ALA A 39 1.25 -15.47 -2.60
C ALA A 39 -0.02 -14.78 -3.12
N SER A 40 -0.29 -13.59 -2.59
CA SER A 40 -1.31 -12.67 -3.11
C SER A 40 -0.92 -11.23 -2.79
N ILE A 41 -1.44 -10.29 -3.57
CA ILE A 41 -1.28 -8.85 -3.33
C ILE A 41 -2.69 -8.24 -3.28
N THR A 42 -3.05 -7.70 -2.12
CA THR A 42 -4.23 -6.85 -1.94
C THR A 42 -3.78 -5.40 -1.87
N THR A 43 -4.44 -4.54 -2.63
CA THR A 43 -4.10 -3.11 -2.68
C THR A 43 -5.30 -2.26 -2.32
N LYS A 44 -5.09 -1.26 -1.46
CA LYS A 44 -6.04 -0.18 -1.21
C LYS A 44 -5.39 1.16 -1.50
N VAL A 45 -6.04 1.92 -2.38
CA VAL A 45 -5.72 3.34 -2.60
C VAL A 45 -6.74 4.19 -1.86
N PHE A 46 -6.27 5.16 -1.09
CA PHE A 46 -7.07 6.18 -0.46
C PHE A 46 -7.04 7.44 -1.33
N THR A 47 -8.23 7.93 -1.65
CA THR A 47 -8.46 9.12 -2.45
C THR A 47 -9.01 10.26 -1.61
N LYS A 48 -9.05 11.48 -2.16
CA LYS A 48 -9.71 12.63 -1.53
C LYS A 48 -11.15 12.33 -1.11
N GLU A 49 -11.87 11.54 -1.91
CA GLU A 49 -13.24 11.13 -1.62
C GLU A 49 -13.32 10.19 -0.41
N THR A 50 -12.29 9.37 -0.19
CA THR A 50 -12.19 8.51 1.00
C THR A 50 -11.67 9.26 2.23
N GLY A 51 -11.00 10.41 2.05
CA GLY A 51 -10.39 11.24 3.10
C GLY A 51 -9.00 10.79 3.58
N GLY A 52 -8.45 9.69 3.06
CA GLY A 52 -7.16 9.13 3.47
C GLY A 52 -6.00 9.40 2.51
N GLU A 53 -6.12 10.35 1.59
CA GLU A 53 -5.22 10.51 0.44
C GLU A 53 -3.76 10.86 0.75
N GLN A 54 -3.47 11.28 1.97
CA GLN A 54 -2.14 11.78 2.37
C GLN A 54 -1.29 10.71 3.04
N HIS A 55 -0.01 11.03 3.24
CA HIS A 55 0.98 10.10 3.79
C HIS A 55 0.53 9.42 5.09
N CYS A 56 0.64 8.09 5.13
CA CYS A 56 0.23 7.24 6.24
C CYS A 56 -1.23 7.42 6.70
N GLN A 57 -2.09 8.02 5.88
CA GLN A 57 -3.44 8.40 6.26
C GLN A 57 -3.44 9.20 7.59
N ALA A 58 -2.46 10.08 7.82
CA ALA A 58 -2.20 10.67 9.14
C ALA A 58 -3.40 11.43 9.75
N GLY A 59 -4.28 12.01 8.93
CA GLY A 59 -5.52 12.65 9.36
C GLY A 59 -6.68 11.67 9.63
N HIS A 60 -6.60 10.45 9.09
CA HIS A 60 -7.68 9.45 9.08
C HIS A 60 -7.12 8.02 9.20
N ARG A 61 -6.26 7.78 10.21
CA ARG A 61 -5.52 6.51 10.38
C ARG A 61 -6.44 5.31 10.57
N GLU A 62 -7.64 5.53 11.10
CA GLU A 62 -8.68 4.52 11.25
C GLU A 62 -9.03 3.85 9.92
N LEU A 63 -8.98 4.57 8.79
CA LEU A 63 -9.22 4.00 7.47
C LEU A 63 -8.18 2.92 7.14
N ALA A 64 -6.91 3.20 7.41
CA ALA A 64 -5.82 2.23 7.22
C ALA A 64 -5.96 1.05 8.18
N PHE A 65 -6.28 1.30 9.47
CA PHE A 65 -6.47 0.24 10.44
C PHE A 65 -7.64 -0.69 10.11
N ASN A 66 -8.72 -0.16 9.52
CA ASN A 66 -9.85 -0.97 9.10
C ASN A 66 -9.46 -1.94 7.97
N GLU A 67 -8.68 -1.48 7.00
CA GLU A 67 -8.18 -2.34 5.91
C GLU A 67 -7.18 -3.38 6.43
N MET A 68 -6.32 -3.03 7.38
CA MET A 68 -5.44 -4.01 8.06
C MET A 68 -6.25 -5.08 8.80
N LYS A 69 -7.27 -4.70 9.57
CA LYS A 69 -8.14 -5.65 10.30
C LYS A 69 -8.95 -6.54 9.37
N LYS A 70 -9.31 -6.05 8.18
CA LYS A 70 -10.04 -6.82 7.17
C LYS A 70 -9.14 -7.82 6.45
N PHE A 71 -7.85 -7.51 6.35
CA PHE A 71 -6.86 -8.36 5.68
C PHE A 71 -6.37 -9.52 6.56
N LEU A 72 -6.26 -9.30 7.87
CA LEU A 72 -5.95 -10.33 8.87
C LEU A 72 -7.12 -11.32 9.07
#